data_AF-A0A225WKE6-F1
#
_entry.id   AF-A0A225WKE6-F1
#
_cell.length_a   1.000
_cell.length_b   1.000
_cell.length_c   1.000
_cell.angle_alpha   90.00
_cell.angle_beta   90.00
_cell.angle_gamma   90.00
#
_symmetry.space_group_name_H-M   'P 1'
#
loop_
_entity.id
_entity.type
_entity.pdbx_description
1 polymer ?
#
loop_
_entity_poly.entity_id
_entity_poly.type
_entity_poly.pdbx_seq_one_letter_code
_entity_poly.pdbx_strand_id
1 'polypeptide(L)'
;MRTILERVRALLIDDGLRRQLWGECCQYVIHLINVTSSSVLPDGVTAYELWHGKKPSLQYIKVLGCAAFTLTPEPHRNKLEA
;
A
#
# COMPACT_ATOMS: atom_id res chain seq x y z
N MET A 1 -10.93 -13.55 4.08
CA MET A 1 -10.95 -12.94 2.72
C MET A 1 -12.03 -11.90 2.48
N ARG A 2 -13.15 -11.82 3.24
CA ARG A 2 -14.19 -10.80 3.00
C ARG A 2 -13.68 -9.35 3.18
N THR A 3 -13.06 -9.06 4.31
CA THR A 3 -12.63 -7.70 4.69
C THR A 3 -11.61 -7.08 3.73
N ILE A 4 -10.70 -7.87 3.17
CA ILE A 4 -9.69 -7.37 2.23
C ILE A 4 -10.35 -7.00 0.91
N LEU A 5 -11.18 -7.89 0.36
CA LEU A 5 -11.87 -7.65 -0.92
C LEU A 5 -12.85 -6.47 -0.84
N GLU A 6 -13.52 -6.29 0.30
CA GLU A 6 -14.40 -5.14 0.55
C GLU A 6 -13.61 -3.83 0.53
N ARG A 7 -12.45 -3.78 1.21
CA ARG A 7 -11.56 -2.61 1.21
C ARG A 7 -10.99 -2.31 -0.19
N VAL A 8 -10.58 -3.34 -0.93
CA VAL A 8 -10.10 -3.19 -2.30
C VAL A 8 -11.19 -2.64 -3.20
N ARG A 9 -12.43 -3.13 -3.08
CA ARG A 9 -13.57 -2.60 -3.84
C ARG A 9 -13.86 -1.15 -3.49
N ALA A 10 -13.85 -0.80 -2.20
CA ALA A 10 -14.05 0.58 -1.76
C ALA A 10 -12.98 1.52 -2.35
N LEU A 11 -11.70 1.14 -2.30
CA LEU A 11 -10.61 1.92 -2.89
C LEU A 11 -10.72 2.09 -4.40
N LEU A 12 -11.12 1.04 -5.12
CA LEU A 12 -11.32 1.12 -6.56
C LEU A 12 -12.48 2.06 -6.95
N ILE A 13 -13.52 2.14 -6.10
CA ILE A 13 -14.68 3.01 -6.33
C ILE A 13 -14.33 4.47 -5.97
N ASP A 14 -13.66 4.67 -4.84
CA ASP A 14 -13.34 6.00 -4.27
C ASP A 14 -12.37 6.79 -5.16
N ASP A 15 -11.29 6.15 -5.62
CA ASP A 15 -10.22 6.80 -6.39
C ASP A 15 -10.45 6.74 -7.92
N GLY A 16 -11.56 6.13 -8.37
CA GLY A 16 -11.85 5.95 -9.80
C GLY A 16 -10.81 5.10 -10.54
N LEU A 17 -10.06 4.26 -9.83
CA LEU A 17 -8.97 3.45 -10.36
C LEU A 17 -9.46 2.42 -11.38
N ARG A 18 -8.64 2.16 -12.39
CA ARG A 18 -8.92 1.10 -13.36
C ARG A 18 -8.94 -0.26 -12.64
N ARG A 19 -9.94 -1.09 -12.96
CA ARG A 19 -10.07 -2.46 -12.43
C ARG A 19 -8.82 -3.32 -12.62
N GLN A 20 -7.95 -2.99 -13.58
CA GLN A 20 -6.67 -3.66 -13.82
C GLN A 20 -5.69 -3.53 -12.63
N LEU A 21 -5.81 -2.49 -11.82
CA LEU A 21 -4.96 -2.21 -10.66
C LEU A 21 -5.40 -2.93 -9.37
N TRP A 22 -6.35 -3.86 -9.46
CA TRP A 22 -6.88 -4.57 -8.29
C TRP A 22 -5.80 -5.34 -7.50
N GLY A 23 -4.78 -5.87 -8.18
CA GLY A 23 -3.65 -6.56 -7.55
C GLY A 23 -2.81 -5.62 -6.68
N GLU A 24 -2.50 -4.43 -7.19
CA GLU A 24 -1.79 -3.38 -6.46
C GLU A 24 -2.61 -2.87 -5.27
N CYS A 25 -3.92 -2.69 -5.48
CA CYS A 25 -4.84 -2.32 -4.40
C CYS A 25 -4.87 -3.39 -3.30
N CYS A 26 -4.86 -4.68 -3.65
CA CYS A 26 -4.77 -5.79 -2.69
C CYS A 26 -3.49 -5.70 -1.86
N GLN A 27 -2.33 -5.50 -2.51
CA GLN A 27 -1.05 -5.35 -1.80
C GLN A 27 -1.07 -4.14 -0.87
N TYR A 28 -1.59 -3.01 -1.33
CA TYR A 28 -1.72 -1.80 -0.52
C TYR A 28 -2.62 -2.01 0.71
N VAL A 29 -3.77 -2.66 0.55
CA VAL A 29 -4.69 -2.96 1.67
C VAL A 29 -4.04 -3.89 2.68
N ILE A 30 -3.35 -4.94 2.23
CA ILE A 30 -2.64 -5.88 3.11
C ILE A 30 -1.52 -5.14 3.86
N HIS A 31 -0.76 -4.30 3.15
CA HIS A 31 0.28 -3.49 3.75
C HIS A 31 -0.28 -2.57 4.84
N LEU A 32 -1.36 -1.83 4.55
CA LEU A 32 -2.06 -0.99 5.53
C LEU A 32 -2.53 -1.77 6.75
N ILE A 33 -3.09 -2.97 6.57
CA ILE A 33 -3.51 -3.82 7.68
C ILE A 33 -2.32 -4.18 8.58
N ASN A 34 -1.15 -4.42 8.01
CA ASN A 34 0.03 -4.78 8.79
C ASN A 34 0.62 -3.61 9.58
N VAL A 35 0.52 -2.39 9.07
CA VAL A 35 1.06 -1.18 9.71
C VAL A 35 0.04 -0.41 10.55
N THR A 36 -1.26 -0.73 10.44
CA THR A 36 -2.31 -0.09 11.24
C THR A 36 -2.59 -0.94 12.47
N SER A 37 -2.76 -0.29 13.62
CA SER A 37 -3.18 -0.97 14.84
C SER A 37 -4.57 -1.56 14.64
N SER A 38 -4.71 -2.86 14.87
CA SER A 38 -6.01 -3.53 14.84
C SER A 38 -6.56 -3.58 16.26
N SER A 39 -7.86 -3.36 16.46
CA SER A 39 -8.52 -3.56 17.76
C SER A 39 -8.41 -4.99 18.30
N VAL A 40 -8.02 -5.94 17.43
CA VAL A 40 -7.71 -7.32 17.79
C VAL A 40 -6.38 -7.45 18.52
N LEU A 41 -5.44 -6.53 18.29
CA LEU A 41 -4.13 -6.53 18.94
C LEU A 41 -4.18 -5.67 20.22
N PRO A 42 -3.66 -6.17 21.35
CA PRO A 42 -3.62 -5.41 22.59
C PRO A 42 -2.72 -4.17 22.45
N ASP A 43 -3.02 -3.15 23.26
CA ASP A 43 -2.21 -1.93 23.43
C ASP A 43 -1.92 -1.12 22.15
N GLY A 44 -2.74 -1.29 21.11
CA GLY A 44 -2.57 -0.55 19.85
C GLY A 44 -1.32 -0.96 19.06
N VAL A 45 -0.75 -2.13 19.34
CA VAL A 45 0.41 -2.67 18.63
C VAL A 45 0.01 -3.06 17.21
N THR A 46 0.87 -2.75 16.25
CA THR A 46 0.69 -3.12 14.84
C THR A 46 1.18 -4.54 14.58
N ALA A 47 0.62 -5.25 13.60
CA ALA A 47 1.11 -6.60 13.26
C ALA A 47 2.58 -6.57 12.82
N TYR A 48 3.01 -5.48 12.18
CA TYR A 48 4.41 -5.23 11.83
C TYR A 48 5.31 -5.12 13.07
N GLU A 49 4.91 -4.35 14.09
CA GLU A 49 5.65 -4.25 15.35
C GLU A 49 5.75 -5.59 16.07
N LEU A 50 4.67 -6.37 16.07
CA LEU A 50 4.67 -7.69 16.70
C LEU A 50 5.63 -8.66 15.99
N TRP A 51 5.70 -8.60 14.66
CA TRP A 51 6.53 -9.50 13.86
C TRP A 51 8.00 -9.08 13.83
N HIS A 52 8.28 -7.79 13.73
CA HIS A 52 9.64 -7.25 13.53
C HIS A 52 10.25 -6.60 14.78
N GLY A 53 9.49 -6.46 15.88
CA GLY A 53 9.94 -5.81 17.11
C GLY A 53 10.23 -4.30 16.96
N LYS A 54 9.80 -3.68 15.86
CA LYS A 54 10.11 -2.28 15.53
C LYS A 54 8.88 -1.58 14.96
N LYS A 55 8.70 -0.31 15.33
CA LYS A 55 7.66 0.57 14.75
C LYS A 55 7.85 0.74 13.24
N PRO A 56 6.81 0.52 12.40
CA PRO A 56 6.93 0.81 10.99
C PRO A 56 7.10 2.32 10.78
N SER A 57 7.97 2.72 9.85
CA SER A 57 7.93 4.09 9.33
C SER A 57 6.68 4.23 8.46
N LEU A 58 5.96 5.35 8.57
CA LEU A 58 4.80 5.65 7.71
C LEU A 58 5.11 6.71 6.65
N GLN A 59 6.35 7.21 6.60
CA GLN A 59 6.75 8.29 5.68
C GLN A 59 6.65 7.91 4.20
N TYR A 60 6.80 6.62 3.90
CA TYR A 60 6.72 6.09 2.53
C TYR A 60 5.29 5.77 2.10
N ILE A 61 4.32 5.76 3.02
CA ILE A 61 2.92 5.48 2.68
C ILE A 61 2.35 6.73 2.00
N LYS A 62 1.79 6.51 0.81
CA LYS A 62 1.13 7.55 0.03
C LYS A 62 -0.34 7.19 -0.15
N VAL A 63 -1.17 8.21 -0.31
CA VAL A 63 -2.58 8.03 -0.67
C VAL A 63 -2.64 7.31 -2.02
N LEU A 64 -3.57 6.35 -2.15
CA LEU A 64 -3.87 5.74 -3.45
C LEU A 64 -4.25 6.84 -4.46
N GLY A 65 -3.82 6.70 -5.71
CA GLY A 65 -4.03 7.72 -6.74
C GLY A 65 -2.98 8.84 -6.77
N CYS A 66 -1.99 8.84 -5.88
CA CYS A 66 -0.89 9.80 -5.96
C CYS A 66 -0.03 9.61 -7.22
N ALA A 67 0.67 10.66 -7.64
CA ALA A 67 1.66 10.56 -8.72
C ALA A 67 2.72 9.50 -8.38
N ALA A 68 2.88 8.53 -9.27
CA ALA A 68 3.88 7.47 -9.17
C ALA A 68 4.89 7.62 -10.30
N PHE A 69 6.17 7.41 -10.00
CA PHE A 69 7.25 7.41 -10.97
C PHE A 69 7.58 5.97 -11.33
N THR A 70 7.66 5.68 -12.63
CA THR A 70 8.10 4.37 -13.11
C THR A 70 9.62 4.37 -13.25
N LEU A 71 10.26 3.30 -12.78
CA LEU A 71 11.69 3.12 -13.00
C LEU A 71 11.91 2.73 -14.46
N THR A 72 12.45 3.64 -15.27
CA THR A 72 12.83 3.32 -16.65
C THR A 72 13.92 2.24 -16.65
N PRO A 73 13.71 1.09 -17.32
CA PRO A 73 14.69 0.00 -17.37
C PRO A 73 15.96 0.45 -18.11
N GLU A 74 17.12 -0.10 -17.71
CA GLU A 74 18.45 0.29 -18.18
C GLU A 74 18.62 0.52 -19.71
N PRO A 75 18.03 -0.29 -20.62
CA PRO A 75 18.17 -0.03 -22.06
C PRO A 75 17.49 1.26 -22.56
N HIS A 76 16.64 1.90 -21.76
CA HIS A 76 15.94 3.15 -22.11
C HIS A 76 16.32 4.34 -21.22
N ARG A 77 17.35 4.18 -20.36
CA ARG A 77 17.85 5.29 -19.52
C ARG A 77 18.76 6.19 -20.33
N ASN A 78 18.20 7.25 -20.92
CA ASN A 78 19.02 8.33 -21.46
C ASN A 78 19.57 9.17 -20.29
N LYS A 79 20.90 9.23 -20.17
CA LYS A 79 21.65 9.88 -19.07
C LYS A 79 21.37 11.38 -18.87
N LEU A 80 20.55 12.01 -19.70
CA LEU A 80 20.48 13.48 -19.82
C LEU A 80 19.07 14.09 -19.74
N GLU A 81 18.02 13.33 -19.46
CA GLU A 81 16.69 13.95 -19.24
C GLU A 81 16.31 13.79 -17.76
N ALA A 82 16.53 14.87 -17.02
CA ALA A 82 16.13 15.11 -15.63
C ALA A 82 15.37 16.44 -15.57
#